data_AF-A0A7J7Y8R6-F1
#
_entry.id   AF-A0A7J7Y8R6-F1
#
_cell.length_a   1.000
_cell.length_b   1.000
_cell.length_c   1.000
_cell.angle_alpha   90.00
_cell.angle_beta   90.00
_cell.angle_gamma   90.00
#
_symmetry.space_group_name_H-M   'P 1'
#
loop_
_entity.id
_entity.type
_entity.pdbx_description
1 polymer ?
#
loop_
_entity_poly.entity_id
_entity_poly.type
_entity_poly.pdbx_seq_one_letter_code
_entity_poly.pdbx_strand_id
1 'polypeptide(L)' 'MEATLAVEKSLNQTILELHALASTCADPHVCNFQENHFLDEEVKLIKKMGDHLTNLCRLAGPQAGLGEYLFERFTIKHD' A
#
# COMPACT_ATOMS: atom_id res chain seq x y z
N MET A 1 9.03 6.84 1.04
CA MET A 1 8.19 5.64 0.98
C MET A 1 7.53 5.29 2.32
N GLU A 2 8.21 5.44 3.46
CA GLU A 2 7.58 5.18 4.78
C GLU A 2 6.33 6.03 5.03
N ALA A 3 6.41 7.34 4.73
CA ALA A 3 5.26 8.24 4.82
C ALA A 3 4.09 7.78 3.93
N THR A 4 4.38 7.37 2.69
CA THR A 4 3.37 6.82 1.78
C THR A 4 2.73 5.55 2.36
N LEU A 5 3.53 4.58 2.82
CA LEU A 5 2.99 3.37 3.45
C LEU A 5 2.12 3.67 4.68
N ALA A 6 2.47 4.68 5.48
CA ALA A 6 1.65 5.11 6.61
C ALA A 6 0.30 5.69 6.14
N VAL A 7 0.29 6.46 5.05
CA VAL A 7 -0.93 6.97 4.42
C VAL A 7 -1.79 5.81 3.91
N GLU A 8 -1.24 4.87 3.15
CA GLU A 8 -1.99 3.70 2.64
C GLU A 8 -2.60 2.86 3.78
N LYS A 9 -1.85 2.61 4.85
CA LYS A 9 -2.38 1.89 6.02
C LYS A 9 -3.54 2.65 6.68
N SER A 10 -3.44 3.97 6.80
CA SER A 10 -4.50 4.80 7.35
C SER A 10 -5.73 4.85 6.45
N LEU A 11 -5.53 4.86 5.13
CA LEU A 11 -6.60 4.82 4.14
C LEU A 11 -7.35 3.48 4.21
N ASN A 12 -6.63 2.37 4.17
CA ASN A 12 -7.20 1.04 4.33
C ASN A 12 -7.98 0.89 5.66
N GLN A 13 -7.47 1.45 6.76
CA GLN A 13 -8.20 1.47 8.04
C GLN A 13 -9.52 2.26 7.94
N THR A 14 -9.51 3.41 7.25
CA THR A 14 -10.71 4.23 7.03
C THR A 14 -11.73 3.48 6.16
N ILE A 15 -11.27 2.73 5.15
CA ILE A 15 -12.13 1.91 4.29
C ILE A 15 -12.75 0.76 5.09
N LEU A 16 -11.99 0.11 5.97
CA LEU A 16 -12.53 -0.93 6.86
C LEU A 16 -13.59 -0.39 7.82
N GLU A 17 -13.39 0.82 8.36
CA GLU A 17 -14.37 1.50 9.20
C GLU A 17 -15.65 1.85 8.43
N LEU A 18 -15.51 2.33 7.18
CA LEU A 18 -16.66 2.58 6.31
C LEU A 18 -17.40 1.29 5.95
N HIS A 19 -16.69 0.19 5.70
CA HIS A 19 -17.29 -1.12 5.44
C HIS A 19 -18.06 -1.64 6.65
N ALA A 20 -17.50 -1.52 7.86
CA ALA A 20 -18.18 -1.86 9.09
C ALA A 20 -19.45 -1.00 9.28
N LEU A 21 -19.38 0.30 9.04
CA LEU A 21 -20.53 1.19 9.11
C LEU A 21 -21.62 0.79 8.11
N ALA A 22 -21.27 0.58 6.84
CA ALA A 22 -22.20 0.15 5.81
C ALA A 22 -22.86 -1.20 6.16
N SER A 23 -22.09 -2.13 6.75
CA SER A 23 -22.59 -3.40 7.24
C SER A 23 -23.61 -3.22 8.37
N THR A 24 -23.35 -2.31 9.34
CA THR A 24 -24.30 -2.00 10.42
C THR A 24 -25.57 -1.33 9.92
N CYS A 25 -25.47 -0.53 8.84
CA CYS A 25 -26.61 0.10 8.18
C CYS A 25 -27.37 -0.87 7.23
N ALA A 26 -26.92 -2.13 7.11
CA ALA A 26 -27.44 -3.10 6.17
C ALA A 26 -27.46 -2.60 4.71
N ASP A 27 -26.39 -1.91 4.28
CA ASP A 27 -26.18 -1.46 2.90
C ASP A 27 -25.24 -2.44 2.15
N PRO A 28 -25.79 -3.47 1.48
CA PRO A 28 -24.99 -4.45 0.76
C PRO A 28 -24.33 -3.86 -0.50
N HIS A 29 -24.89 -2.79 -1.06
CA HIS A 29 -24.35 -2.18 -2.27
C HIS A 29 -23.01 -1.48 -1.97
N VAL A 30 -22.97 -0.71 -0.89
CA VAL A 30 -21.75 -0.03 -0.44
C VAL A 30 -20.68 -1.02 0.05
N CYS A 31 -21.07 -2.11 0.72
CA CYS A 31 -20.12 -3.17 1.09
C CYS A 31 -19.49 -3.82 -0.15
N ASN A 32 -20.33 -4.24 -1.11
CA ASN A 32 -19.87 -4.85 -2.35
C ASN A 32 -18.99 -3.90 -3.17
N PHE A 33 -19.31 -2.60 -3.21
CA PHE A 33 -18.49 -1.61 -3.90
C PHE A 33 -17.08 -1.50 -3.28
N GLN A 34 -16.98 -1.48 -1.95
CA GLN A 34 -15.69 -1.43 -1.26
C GLN A 34 -14.86 -2.71 -1.46
N GLU A 35 -15.50 -3.87 -1.39
CA GLU A 35 -14.84 -5.17 -1.59
C GLU A 35 -14.26 -5.33 -2.99
N ASN A 36 -15.01 -4.95 -4.03
CA ASN A 36 -14.59 -5.18 -5.42
C ASN A 36 -13.61 -4.13 -5.96
N HIS A 37 -13.54 -2.94 -5.36
CA HIS A 37 -12.79 -1.82 -5.93
C HIS A 37 -11.68 -1.27 -5.05
N PHE A 38 -11.74 -1.47 -3.73
CA PHE A 38 -10.81 -0.81 -2.81
C PHE A 38 -10.06 -1.79 -1.91
N LEU A 39 -10.75 -2.71 -1.23
CA LEU A 39 -10.12 -3.53 -0.19
C LEU A 39 -8.95 -4.39 -0.73
N ASP A 40 -9.13 -5.04 -1.88
CA ASP A 40 -8.06 -5.85 -2.48
C ASP A 40 -6.91 -4.99 -3.03
N GLU A 41 -7.22 -3.85 -3.65
CA GLU A 41 -6.23 -2.94 -4.22
C GLU A 41 -5.38 -2.27 -3.13
N GLU A 42 -5.98 -1.84 -2.03
CA GLU A 42 -5.26 -1.28 -0.88
C GLU A 42 -4.29 -2.29 -0.27
N VAL A 43 -4.71 -3.55 -0.08
CA VAL A 43 -3.84 -4.61 0.45
C VAL A 43 -2.67 -4.88 -0.48
N LYS A 44 -2.90 -4.95 -1.80
CA LYS A 44 -1.83 -5.09 -2.80
C LYS A 44 -0.85 -3.92 -2.76
N LEU A 45 -1.36 -2.69 -2.66
CA LEU A 45 -0.54 -1.48 -2.62
C LEU A 45 0.30 -1.40 -1.34
N ILE A 46 -0.29 -1.67 -0.18
CA ILE A 46 0.42 -1.76 1.11
C ILE A 46 1.53 -2.80 1.04
N LYS A 47 1.26 -3.98 0.46
CA LYS A 47 2.26 -5.04 0.27
C LYS A 47 3.41 -4.58 -0.63
N LYS A 48 3.08 -4.00 -1.79
CA LYS A 48 4.06 -3.47 -2.75
C LYS A 48 4.95 -2.41 -2.11
N MET A 49 4.38 -1.47 -1.36
CA MET A 49 5.15 -0.45 -0.63
C MET A 49 6.02 -1.04 0.48
N GLY A 50 5.55 -2.07 1.19
CA GLY A 50 6.33 -2.80 2.19
C GLY A 50 7.52 -3.55 1.59
N ASP A 51 7.34 -4.15 0.42
CA ASP A 51 8.43 -4.82 -0.32
C ASP A 51 9.48 -3.83 -0.78
N HIS A 52 9.04 -2.68 -1.30
CA HIS A 52 9.92 -1.59 -1.72
C HIS A 52 10.77 -1.06 -0.56
N LEU A 53 10.17 -0.84 0.61
CA LEU A 53 10.91 -0.43 1.80
C LEU A 53 11.92 -1.50 2.24
N THR A 54 11.52 -2.77 2.25
CA THR A 54 12.43 -3.87 2.62
C THR A 54 13.63 -3.93 1.67
N ASN A 55 13.41 -3.73 0.37
CA ASN A 55 14.47 -3.66 -0.64
C ASN A 55 15.41 -2.47 -0.40
N LEU A 56 14.88 -1.28 -0.13
CA LEU A 56 15.69 -0.10 0.18
C LEU A 56 16.50 -0.28 1.47
N CYS A 57 15.91 -0.83 2.53
CA CYS A 57 16.62 -1.13 3.78
C CYS A 57 17.78 -2.12 3.55
N ARG A 58 17.60 -3.12 2.68
CA ARG A 58 18.66 -4.07 2.31
C ARG A 58 19.80 -3.42 1.52
N LEU A 59 19.50 -2.36 0.76
CA LEU A 59 20.47 -1.62 -0.03
C LEU A 59 21.13 -0.47 0.75
N ALA A 60 20.79 -0.29 2.03
CA ALA A 60 21.40 0.70 2.91
C ALA A 60 22.88 0.38 3.16
N GLY A 61 23.67 1.41 3.49
CA GLY A 61 25.08 1.29 3.85
C GLY A 61 26.00 2.23 3.04
N PRO A 62 27.31 1.93 2.95
CA PRO A 62 28.28 2.83 2.32
C PRO A 62 28.00 3.15 0.84
N GLN A 63 27.22 2.32 0.16
CA GLN A 63 26.82 2.50 -1.24
C GLN A 63 25.33 2.79 -1.41
N ALA A 64 24.67 3.37 -0.40
CA ALA A 64 23.23 3.66 -0.43
C ALA A 64 22.80 4.39 -1.71
N GLY A 65 23.57 5.38 -2.19
CA GLY A 65 23.25 6.09 -3.44
C GLY A 65 23.27 5.21 -4.70
N LEU A 66 24.16 4.21 -4.79
CA LEU A 66 24.13 3.23 -5.88
C LEU A 66 22.92 2.29 -5.72
N GLY A 67 22.62 1.89 -4.48
CA GLY A 67 21.44 1.10 -4.15
C GLY A 67 20.14 1.77 -4.58
N GLU A 68 19.96 3.05 -4.23
CA GLU A 68 18.81 3.86 -4.63
C GLU A 68 18.71 4.00 -6.16
N TYR A 69 19.83 4.28 -6.84
CA TYR A 69 19.85 4.36 -8.30
C TYR A 69 19.42 3.04 -8.98
N LEU A 70 19.91 1.89 -8.49
CA LEU A 70 19.55 0.58 -9.02
C LEU A 70 18.09 0.24 -8.72
N PHE A 71 17.61 0.58 -7.52
CA PHE A 71 16.22 0.39 -7.13
C PHE A 71 15.27 1.19 -8.04
N GLU A 72 15.55 2.47 -8.27
CA GLU A 72 14.81 3.32 -9.20
C GLU A 72 14.79 2.73 -10.62
N ARG A 73 15.97 2.31 -11.12
CA ARG A 73 16.11 1.84 -12.51
C ARG A 73 15.45 0.50 -12.77
N PHE A 74 15.54 -0.44 -11.81
CA PHE A 74 15.12 -1.83 -12.03
C PHE A 74 13.81 -2.21 -11.35
N THR A 75 13.36 -1.43 -10.36
CA THR A 75 12.11 -1.69 -9.65
C THR A 75 11.05 -0.67 -10.01
N ILE A 76 11.28 0.62 -9.75
CA ILE A 76 10.24 1.66 -9.93
C ILE A 76 9.88 1.90 -11.40
N LYS A 77 10.86 1.96 -12.30
CA LYS A 77 10.59 2.22 -13.74
C LYS A 77 9.97 1.04 -14.50
N HIS A 78 9.91 -0.13 -13.88
CA HIS A 78 9.36 -1.35 -14.48
C HIS A 78 8.11 -1.85 -13.75
N ASP A 79 7.61 -1.07 -12.79
CA ASP A 79 6.40 -1.29 -12.00
C ASP A 79 5.16 -0.67 -12.63
#